data_AF-A0A915MN04-F1
#
_entry.id   AF-A0A915MN04-F1
#
_cell.length_a   1.000
_cell.length_b   1.000
_cell.length_c   1.000
_cell.angle_alpha   90.00
_cell.angle_beta   90.00
_cell.angle_gamma   90.00
#
_symmetry.space_group_name_H-M   'P 1'
#
loop_
_entity.id
_entity.type
_entity.pdbx_description
1 polymer ?
#
loop_
_entity_poly.entity_id
_entity_poly.type
_entity_poly.pdbx_seq_one_letter_code
_entity_poly.pdbx_strand_id
1 'polypeptide(L)'
;MLNALKAIDDDGLLTNPLGFQMAELPLSPMHAKALISSAEFECSKEIATIISIMQIRDVFNHPIGSKHKAEVNKRSLSVEEGDHLTLLNIFDLFIENGRSQNWCQQNFLNYKALCRAEFIRQQFIGFLKNANLKINSCKGTIGETAKIRRALLSGFFSQVAYYDHRGLYVTLKGEHAFKIYKGSVLMYRKEYPKW
;
A
#
# COMPACT_ATOMS: atom_id res chain seq x y z
N MET A 1 19.74 -2.84 6.90
CA MET A 1 18.41 -2.37 6.41
C MET A 1 18.18 -0.90 6.70
N LEU A 2 18.38 -0.41 7.93
CA LEU A 2 18.19 1.00 8.27
C LEU A 2 19.11 1.96 7.50
N ASN A 3 20.41 1.65 7.38
CA ASN A 3 21.34 2.41 6.54
C ASN A 3 20.89 2.40 5.05
N ALA A 4 20.46 1.25 4.51
CA ALA A 4 19.95 1.17 3.14
C ALA A 4 18.66 2.00 2.90
N LEU A 5 17.84 2.23 3.93
CA LEU A 5 16.69 3.15 3.89
C LEU A 5 17.09 4.63 4.06
N LYS A 6 18.38 4.90 4.29
CA LYS A 6 18.96 6.19 4.67
C LYS A 6 18.44 6.75 5.98
N ALA A 7 17.96 5.88 6.88
CA ALA A 7 17.46 6.28 8.20
C ALA A 7 18.59 6.55 9.21
N ILE A 8 19.72 5.84 9.05
CA ILE A 8 20.95 6.07 9.80
C ILE A 8 22.12 6.29 8.83
N ASP A 9 23.13 7.03 9.28
CA ASP A 9 24.41 7.18 8.57
C ASP A 9 25.36 6.00 8.85
N ASP A 10 26.60 6.10 8.35
CA ASP A 10 27.62 5.06 8.49
C ASP A 10 28.18 4.96 9.92
N ASP A 11 28.04 6.01 10.72
CA ASP A 11 28.39 6.04 12.15
C ASP A 11 27.24 5.50 13.04
N GLY A 12 26.09 5.18 12.45
CA GLY A 12 24.93 4.63 13.13
C GLY A 12 24.03 5.68 13.79
N LEU A 13 24.21 6.96 13.47
CA LEU A 13 23.39 8.07 13.97
C LEU A 13 22.18 8.30 13.05
N LEU A 14 21.08 8.84 13.60
CA LEU A 14 19.89 9.18 12.82
C LEU A 14 20.20 10.31 11.83
N THR A 15 19.82 10.11 10.56
CA THR A 15 19.98 11.15 9.54
C THR A 15 18.97 12.28 9.73
N ASN A 16 19.39 13.52 9.44
CA ASN A 16 18.53 14.71 9.51
C ASN A 16 18.11 15.17 8.10
N PRO A 17 16.81 15.36 7.79
CA PRO A 17 15.65 15.17 8.68
C PRO A 17 15.07 13.75 8.62
N LEU A 18 15.45 12.94 7.64
CA LEU A 18 14.74 11.69 7.30
C LEU A 18 14.70 10.68 8.45
N GLY A 19 15.84 10.35 9.05
CA GLY A 19 15.94 9.39 10.17
C GLY A 19 15.12 9.82 11.37
N PHE A 20 15.18 11.11 11.74
CA PHE A 20 14.36 11.68 12.81
C PHE A 20 12.86 11.60 12.50
N GLN A 21 12.44 12.02 11.31
CA GLN A 21 11.05 11.93 10.87
C GLN A 21 10.54 10.48 10.84
N MET A 22 11.38 9.53 10.43
CA MET A 22 11.04 8.11 10.44
C MET A 22 10.86 7.57 11.86
N ALA A 23 11.65 8.04 12.82
CA ALA A 23 11.60 7.61 14.21
C ALA A 23 10.34 8.12 14.96
N GLU A 24 9.74 9.23 14.52
CA GLU A 24 8.50 9.77 15.11
C GLU A 24 7.24 8.99 14.70
N LEU A 25 7.30 8.25 13.58
CA LEU A 25 6.15 7.51 13.06
C LEU A 25 5.98 6.16 13.78
N PRO A 26 4.75 5.78 14.20
CA PRO A 26 4.46 4.46 14.75
C PRO A 26 4.33 3.40 13.64
N LEU A 27 5.36 3.33 12.79
CA LEU A 27 5.41 2.49 11.59
C LEU A 27 6.75 1.75 11.55
N SER A 28 6.77 0.60 10.85
CA SER A 28 8.06 -0.01 10.51
C SER A 28 8.86 0.94 9.60
N PRO A 29 10.21 0.86 9.60
CA PRO A 29 11.05 1.73 8.78
C PRO A 29 10.70 1.78 7.28
N MET A 30 10.30 0.66 6.67
CA MET A 30 9.91 0.61 5.25
C MET A 30 8.64 1.44 4.97
N HIS A 31 7.60 1.23 5.78
CA HIS A 31 6.36 2.02 5.70
C HIS A 31 6.63 3.52 5.96
N ALA A 32 7.40 3.85 7.00
CA ALA A 32 7.75 5.23 7.31
C ALA A 32 8.49 5.90 6.15
N LYS A 33 9.47 5.20 5.55
CA LYS A 33 10.23 5.69 4.40
C LYS A 33 9.34 5.96 3.18
N ALA A 34 8.45 5.03 2.85
CA ALA A 34 7.50 5.19 1.74
C ALA A 34 6.56 6.39 1.99
N LEU A 35 6.04 6.53 3.22
CA LEU A 35 5.16 7.64 3.60
C LEU A 35 5.86 9.00 3.49
N ILE A 36 7.08 9.14 4.01
CA ILE A 36 7.83 10.41 3.94
C ILE A 36 8.21 10.74 2.49
N SER A 37 8.75 9.76 1.74
CA SER A 37 9.20 9.98 0.36
C SER A 37 8.04 10.31 -0.59
N SER A 38 6.80 9.91 -0.25
CA SER A 38 5.62 10.19 -1.08
C SER A 38 5.38 11.68 -1.35
N ALA A 39 5.88 12.56 -0.49
CA ALA A 39 5.81 14.01 -0.68
C ALA A 39 6.62 14.48 -1.90
N GLU A 40 7.77 13.85 -2.18
CA GLU A 40 8.61 14.13 -3.36
C GLU A 40 7.93 13.69 -4.66
N PHE A 41 7.11 12.63 -4.59
CA PHE A 41 6.34 12.10 -5.72
C PHE A 41 4.93 12.69 -5.81
N GLU A 42 4.59 13.66 -4.97
CA GLU A 42 3.29 14.34 -4.94
C GLU A 42 2.07 13.41 -4.71
N CYS A 43 2.29 12.25 -4.09
CA CYS A 43 1.27 11.20 -3.90
C CYS A 43 1.02 10.85 -2.42
N SER A 44 1.27 11.82 -1.54
CA SER A 44 1.20 11.64 -0.09
C SER A 44 -0.17 11.23 0.43
N LYS A 45 -1.26 11.69 -0.18
CA LYS A 45 -2.61 11.30 0.25
C LYS A 45 -2.88 9.83 -0.08
N GLU A 46 -2.44 9.38 -1.24
CA GLU A 46 -2.61 8.01 -1.73
C GLU A 46 -1.76 7.03 -0.92
N ILE A 47 -0.49 7.37 -0.67
CA ILE A 47 0.40 6.53 0.13
C ILE A 47 -0.05 6.47 1.59
N ALA A 48 -0.53 7.56 2.17
CA ALA A 48 -1.11 7.54 3.52
C ALA A 48 -2.32 6.59 3.61
N THR A 49 -3.18 6.58 2.59
CA THR A 49 -4.30 5.63 2.49
C THR A 49 -3.83 4.18 2.35
N ILE A 50 -2.90 3.91 1.43
CA ILE A 50 -2.40 2.54 1.20
C ILE A 50 -1.76 2.00 2.49
N ILE A 51 -0.87 2.77 3.11
CA ILE A 51 -0.17 2.34 4.32
C ILE A 51 -1.14 2.17 5.49
N SER A 52 -2.16 3.02 5.62
CA SER A 52 -3.15 2.89 6.70
C SER A 52 -3.96 1.60 6.59
N ILE A 53 -4.31 1.21 5.36
CA ILE A 53 -5.00 -0.05 5.09
C ILE A 53 -4.06 -1.25 5.28
N MET A 54 -2.77 -1.12 5.00
CA MET A 54 -1.79 -2.18 5.29
C MET A 54 -1.59 -2.41 6.80
N GLN A 55 -1.92 -1.44 7.66
CA GLN A 55 -1.82 -1.60 9.13
C GLN A 55 -3.02 -2.36 9.73
N ILE A 56 -4.09 -2.57 8.99
CA ILE A 56 -5.28 -3.30 9.45
C ILE A 56 -5.27 -4.74 8.91
N ARG A 57 -5.99 -5.62 9.60
CA ARG A 57 -6.23 -7.00 9.14
C ARG A 57 -7.56 -7.06 8.39
N ASP A 58 -7.61 -7.89 7.37
CA ASP A 58 -8.84 -8.37 6.71
C ASP A 58 -9.83 -7.28 6.27
N VAL A 59 -9.47 -6.57 5.20
CA VAL A 59 -10.35 -5.60 4.51
C VAL A 59 -11.55 -6.30 3.86
N PHE A 60 -11.35 -7.53 3.39
CA PHE A 60 -12.38 -8.33 2.74
C PHE A 60 -13.02 -9.31 3.73
N ASN A 61 -14.34 -9.41 3.68
CA ASN A 61 -15.11 -10.41 4.40
C ASN A 61 -15.29 -11.65 3.53
N HIS A 62 -15.04 -12.83 4.12
CA HIS A 62 -15.25 -14.12 3.46
C HIS A 62 -16.37 -14.91 4.14
N PRO A 63 -17.65 -14.53 3.96
CA PRO A 63 -18.76 -15.22 4.59
C PRO A 63 -18.86 -16.68 4.15
N ILE A 64 -19.18 -17.54 5.12
CA ILE A 64 -19.44 -18.96 4.90
C ILE A 64 -20.64 -19.09 3.94
N GLY A 65 -20.50 -19.93 2.92
CA GLY A 65 -21.56 -20.14 1.91
C GLY A 65 -21.63 -19.12 0.76
N SER A 66 -20.92 -17.98 0.85
CA SER A 66 -20.92 -16.94 -0.20
C SER A 66 -19.52 -16.61 -0.74
N LYS A 67 -18.55 -17.54 -0.58
CA LYS A 67 -17.16 -17.35 -1.01
C LYS A 67 -17.04 -16.98 -2.49
N HIS A 68 -17.75 -17.67 -3.39
CA HIS A 68 -17.68 -17.38 -4.82
C HIS A 68 -18.17 -15.96 -5.15
N LYS A 69 -19.29 -15.55 -4.55
CA LYS A 69 -19.86 -14.20 -4.74
C LYS A 69 -18.93 -13.11 -4.19
N ALA A 70 -18.29 -13.36 -3.04
CA ALA A 70 -17.30 -12.45 -2.47
C ALA A 70 -16.07 -12.29 -3.38
N GLU A 71 -15.56 -13.38 -3.96
CA GLU A 71 -14.43 -13.32 -4.90
C GLU A 71 -14.77 -12.58 -6.19
N VAL A 72 -15.98 -12.81 -6.75
CA VAL A 72 -16.44 -12.06 -7.94
C VAL A 72 -16.50 -10.56 -7.64
N ASN A 73 -17.04 -10.17 -6.48
CA ASN A 73 -17.13 -8.76 -6.11
C ASN A 73 -15.75 -8.14 -5.82
N LYS A 74 -14.90 -8.87 -5.11
CA LYS A 74 -13.49 -8.48 -4.91
C LYS A 74 -12.82 -8.21 -6.25
N ARG A 75 -13.01 -9.09 -7.24
CA ARG A 75 -12.46 -8.93 -8.59
C ARG A 75 -13.00 -7.68 -9.30
N SER A 76 -14.30 -7.36 -9.17
CA SER A 76 -14.84 -6.12 -9.77
C SER A 76 -14.33 -4.84 -9.13
N LEU A 77 -13.90 -4.88 -7.87
CA LEU A 77 -13.29 -3.74 -7.16
C LEU A 77 -11.77 -3.66 -7.35
N SER A 78 -11.17 -4.69 -7.95
CA SER A 78 -9.74 -4.80 -8.14
C SER A 78 -9.29 -4.02 -9.37
N VAL A 79 -8.14 -3.37 -9.26
CA VAL A 79 -7.49 -2.65 -10.37
C VAL A 79 -6.28 -3.43 -10.83
N GLU A 80 -6.09 -3.52 -12.14
CA GLU A 80 -5.07 -4.41 -12.71
C GLU A 80 -3.67 -4.04 -12.24
N GLU A 81 -3.42 -2.77 -11.92
CA GLU A 81 -2.15 -2.20 -11.52
C GLU A 81 -1.57 -2.81 -10.22
N GLY A 82 -2.38 -3.50 -9.43
CA GLY A 82 -1.91 -4.34 -8.32
C GLY A 82 -2.71 -4.19 -7.03
N ASP A 83 -2.32 -4.97 -6.02
CA ASP A 83 -3.04 -5.06 -4.74
C ASP A 83 -3.06 -3.71 -3.99
N HIS A 84 -1.94 -2.97 -3.94
CA HIS A 84 -1.91 -1.67 -3.27
C HIS A 84 -2.86 -0.65 -3.88
N LEU A 85 -2.95 -0.59 -5.21
CA LEU A 85 -3.86 0.32 -5.90
C LEU A 85 -5.31 -0.16 -5.79
N THR A 86 -5.53 -1.47 -5.66
CA THR A 86 -6.86 -2.02 -5.34
C THR A 86 -7.32 -1.56 -3.96
N LEU A 87 -6.44 -1.55 -2.95
CA LEU A 87 -6.78 -1.02 -1.62
C LEU A 87 -7.11 0.48 -1.67
N LEU A 88 -6.37 1.25 -2.46
CA LEU A 88 -6.65 2.67 -2.69
C LEU A 88 -8.03 2.85 -3.34
N ASN A 89 -8.32 2.11 -4.41
CA ASN A 89 -9.61 2.15 -5.10
C ASN A 89 -10.78 1.83 -4.17
N ILE A 90 -10.65 0.78 -3.35
CA ILE A 90 -11.67 0.40 -2.37
C ILE A 90 -11.93 1.52 -1.36
N PHE A 91 -10.88 2.18 -0.89
CA PHE A 91 -11.02 3.29 0.04
C PHE A 91 -11.70 4.49 -0.59
N ASP A 92 -11.31 4.86 -1.81
CA ASP A 92 -11.95 5.95 -2.56
C ASP A 92 -13.44 5.67 -2.76
N LEU A 93 -13.80 4.46 -3.22
CA LEU A 93 -15.19 4.04 -3.36
C LEU A 93 -15.95 4.06 -2.03
N PHE A 94 -15.32 3.67 -0.93
CA PHE A 94 -15.91 3.73 0.41
C PHE A 94 -16.25 5.18 0.82
N ILE A 95 -15.35 6.13 0.54
CA ILE A 95 -15.58 7.55 0.81
C ILE A 95 -16.67 8.12 -0.11
N GLU A 96 -16.63 7.80 -1.41
CA GLU A 96 -17.61 8.23 -2.42
C GLU A 96 -19.02 7.72 -2.12
N ASN A 97 -19.14 6.51 -1.56
CA ASN A 97 -20.40 5.93 -1.10
C ASN A 97 -20.79 6.36 0.33
N GLY A 98 -20.30 7.53 0.77
CA GLY A 98 -20.71 8.15 2.03
C GLY A 98 -20.33 7.38 3.28
N ARG A 99 -19.26 6.56 3.24
CA ARG A 99 -18.86 5.68 4.34
C ARG A 99 -19.97 4.72 4.78
N SER A 100 -20.77 4.25 3.83
CA SER A 100 -21.97 3.45 4.11
C SER A 100 -21.60 2.03 4.55
N GLN A 101 -22.06 1.64 5.74
CA GLN A 101 -21.96 0.26 6.22
C GLN A 101 -22.71 -0.72 5.30
N ASN A 102 -23.86 -0.28 4.76
CA ASN A 102 -24.65 -1.09 3.82
C ASN A 102 -23.88 -1.35 2.52
N TRP A 103 -23.20 -0.31 2.00
CA TRP A 103 -22.35 -0.47 0.83
C TRP A 103 -21.19 -1.44 1.09
N CYS A 104 -20.54 -1.35 2.25
CA CYS A 104 -19.51 -2.32 2.63
C CYS A 104 -20.06 -3.75 2.72
N GLN A 105 -21.25 -3.95 3.29
CA GLN A 105 -21.87 -5.26 3.40
C GLN A 105 -22.19 -5.86 2.02
N GLN A 106 -22.78 -5.06 1.12
CA GLN A 106 -23.07 -5.47 -0.25
C GLN A 106 -21.79 -5.83 -1.03
N ASN A 107 -20.68 -5.16 -0.69
CA ASN A 107 -19.38 -5.36 -1.32
C ASN A 107 -18.45 -6.35 -0.62
N PHE A 108 -18.94 -7.07 0.39
CA PHE A 108 -18.13 -7.99 1.18
C PHE A 108 -16.87 -7.34 1.78
N LEU A 109 -17.00 -6.09 2.23
CA LEU A 109 -15.94 -5.31 2.86
C LEU A 109 -16.18 -5.16 4.35
N ASN A 110 -15.10 -5.13 5.12
CA ASN A 110 -15.14 -4.92 6.56
C ASN A 110 -15.25 -3.41 6.88
N TYR A 111 -16.47 -2.97 7.19
CA TYR A 111 -16.76 -1.57 7.54
C TYR A 111 -15.88 -1.04 8.68
N LYS A 112 -15.74 -1.82 9.77
CA LYS A 112 -14.94 -1.41 10.93
C LYS A 112 -13.47 -1.24 10.56
N ALA A 113 -12.96 -2.11 9.70
CA ALA A 113 -11.59 -2.02 9.22
C ALA A 113 -11.37 -0.75 8.38
N LEU A 114 -12.28 -0.43 7.44
CA LEU A 114 -12.18 0.79 6.63
C LEU A 114 -12.27 2.08 7.47
N CYS A 115 -13.17 2.13 8.45
CA CYS A 115 -13.23 3.25 9.41
C CYS A 115 -11.92 3.38 10.20
N ARG A 116 -11.32 2.25 10.62
CA ARG A 116 -10.03 2.25 11.31
C ARG A 116 -8.90 2.75 10.40
N ALA A 117 -8.90 2.35 9.13
CA ALA A 117 -7.94 2.83 8.15
C ALA A 117 -8.08 4.34 7.90
N GLU A 118 -9.30 4.88 7.88
CA GLU A 118 -9.53 6.32 7.78
C GLU A 118 -8.95 7.07 8.99
N PHE A 119 -9.17 6.56 10.21
CA PHE A 119 -8.60 7.15 11.43
C PHE A 119 -7.06 7.16 11.38
N ILE A 120 -6.44 6.01 11.06
CA ILE A 120 -4.97 5.90 10.96
C ILE A 120 -4.43 6.84 9.88
N ARG A 121 -5.11 6.92 8.74
CA ARG A 121 -4.74 7.83 7.65
C ARG A 121 -4.72 9.29 8.13
N GLN A 122 -5.69 9.72 8.92
CA GLN A 122 -5.70 11.09 9.47
C GLN A 122 -4.48 11.35 10.38
N GLN A 123 -4.07 10.36 11.18
CA GLN A 123 -2.85 10.46 11.99
C GLN A 123 -1.60 10.62 11.12
N PHE A 124 -1.45 9.80 10.06
CA PHE A 124 -0.33 9.91 9.12
C PHE A 124 -0.27 11.26 8.42
N ILE A 125 -1.41 11.78 7.99
CA ILE A 125 -1.49 13.13 7.43
C ILE A 125 -1.06 14.17 8.48
N GLY A 126 -1.43 14.01 9.75
CA GLY A 126 -0.98 14.86 10.86
C GLY A 126 0.54 14.84 11.03
N PHE A 127 1.16 13.66 11.05
CA PHE A 127 2.62 13.53 11.11
C PHE A 127 3.31 14.23 9.94
N LEU A 128 2.80 14.04 8.71
CA LEU A 128 3.36 14.72 7.53
C LEU A 128 3.26 16.25 7.65
N LYS A 129 2.16 16.79 8.19
CA LYS A 129 2.03 18.23 8.47
C LYS A 129 3.07 18.71 9.46
N ASN A 130 3.22 18.01 10.59
CA ASN A 130 4.13 18.39 11.67
C ASN A 130 5.59 18.36 11.18
N ALA A 131 5.91 17.42 10.29
CA ALA A 131 7.21 17.32 9.63
C ALA A 131 7.42 18.34 8.49
N ASN A 132 6.48 19.27 8.26
CA ASN A 132 6.48 20.25 7.16
C ASN A 132 6.58 19.63 5.76
N LEU A 133 6.02 18.43 5.58
CA LEU A 133 5.98 17.73 4.29
C LEU A 133 4.72 18.10 3.50
N LYS A 134 4.85 18.17 2.16
CA LYS A 134 3.74 18.52 1.25
C LYS A 134 2.65 17.44 1.26
N ILE A 135 1.40 17.87 1.39
CA ILE A 135 0.23 16.98 1.37
C ILE A 135 -0.53 17.14 0.05
N ASN A 136 -0.05 16.42 -0.95
CA ASN A 136 -0.56 16.46 -2.31
C ASN A 136 -1.20 15.13 -2.69
N SER A 137 -2.12 15.23 -3.64
CA SER A 137 -2.76 14.10 -4.32
C SER A 137 -2.26 14.09 -5.75
N CYS A 138 -1.95 12.92 -6.26
CA CYS A 138 -1.59 12.72 -7.67
C CYS A 138 -2.77 12.20 -8.51
N LYS A 139 -3.96 12.04 -7.90
CA LYS A 139 -5.19 11.60 -8.58
C LYS A 139 -5.50 12.45 -9.81
N GLY A 140 -5.67 11.80 -10.96
CA GLY A 140 -5.96 12.44 -12.25
C GLY A 140 -4.76 13.12 -12.91
N THR A 141 -3.56 13.02 -12.33
CA THR A 141 -2.33 13.54 -12.95
C THR A 141 -1.69 12.53 -13.89
N ILE A 142 -0.91 13.02 -14.85
CA ILE A 142 -0.14 12.15 -15.75
C ILE A 142 0.84 11.31 -14.93
N GLY A 143 0.76 9.98 -15.10
CA GLY A 143 1.63 9.04 -14.41
C GLY A 143 1.30 8.81 -12.92
N GLU A 144 0.06 9.06 -12.50
CA GLU A 144 -0.45 8.78 -11.14
C GLU A 144 0.05 7.43 -10.56
N THR A 145 -0.22 6.34 -11.27
CA THR A 145 0.22 4.99 -10.91
C THR A 145 1.73 4.89 -10.73
N ALA A 146 2.52 5.55 -11.59
CA ALA A 146 3.97 5.52 -11.52
C ALA A 146 4.49 6.30 -10.31
N LYS A 147 3.89 7.46 -9.98
CA LYS A 147 4.20 8.25 -8.78
C LYS A 147 4.00 7.42 -7.51
N ILE A 148 2.84 6.75 -7.40
CA ILE A 148 2.50 5.88 -6.25
C ILE A 148 3.48 4.71 -6.15
N ARG A 149 3.75 4.01 -7.26
CA ARG A 149 4.70 2.87 -7.28
C ARG A 149 6.12 3.28 -6.91
N ARG A 150 6.59 4.45 -7.36
CA ARG A 150 7.92 4.98 -6.99
C ARG A 150 8.01 5.29 -5.50
N ALA A 151 6.95 5.86 -4.92
CA ALA A 151 6.88 6.10 -3.47
C ALA A 151 6.86 4.80 -2.66
N LEU A 152 6.13 3.77 -3.10
CA LEU A 152 6.18 2.45 -2.47
C LEU A 152 7.58 1.84 -2.58
N LEU A 153 8.18 1.88 -3.77
CA LEU A 153 9.51 1.32 -4.02
C LEU A 153 10.59 1.95 -3.12
N SER A 154 10.48 3.24 -2.77
CA SER A 154 11.47 3.90 -1.92
C SER A 154 11.56 3.28 -0.51
N GLY A 155 10.46 2.71 0.00
CA GLY A 155 10.42 2.00 1.28
C GLY A 155 10.57 0.49 1.14
N PHE A 156 10.00 -0.09 0.08
CA PHE A 156 9.89 -1.54 -0.10
C PHE A 156 10.91 -2.13 -1.10
N PHE A 157 11.99 -1.42 -1.44
CA PHE A 157 13.00 -1.87 -2.40
C PHE A 157 13.62 -3.24 -2.08
N SER A 158 13.61 -3.69 -0.82
CA SER A 158 14.10 -5.01 -0.42
C SER A 158 13.07 -6.14 -0.64
N GLN A 159 11.83 -5.82 -0.97
CA GLN A 159 10.72 -6.75 -1.19
C GLN A 159 10.32 -6.81 -2.67
N VAL A 160 11.33 -6.85 -3.54
CA VAL A 160 11.13 -6.94 -5.00
C VAL A 160 11.51 -8.34 -5.47
N ALA A 161 10.75 -8.85 -6.43
CA ALA A 161 10.91 -10.18 -6.99
C ALA A 161 10.55 -10.19 -8.47
N TYR A 162 11.28 -10.95 -9.27
CA TYR A 162 11.05 -11.10 -10.71
C TYR A 162 10.44 -12.47 -11.02
N TYR A 163 9.74 -12.58 -12.15
CA TYR A 163 9.18 -13.85 -12.61
C TYR A 163 10.24 -14.65 -13.35
N ASP A 164 10.59 -15.80 -12.80
CA ASP A 164 11.64 -16.69 -13.29
C ASP A 164 11.08 -17.70 -14.33
N HIS A 165 11.97 -18.25 -15.17
CA HIS A 165 11.65 -19.23 -16.21
C HIS A 165 10.95 -20.50 -15.68
N ARG A 166 11.14 -20.82 -14.39
CA ARG A 166 10.48 -21.93 -13.68
C ARG A 166 8.99 -21.66 -13.37
N GLY A 167 8.48 -20.48 -13.70
CA GLY A 167 7.11 -20.07 -13.41
C GLY A 167 6.88 -19.66 -11.95
N LEU A 168 7.94 -19.26 -11.24
CA LEU A 168 7.93 -18.82 -9.85
C LEU A 168 8.44 -17.38 -9.77
N TYR A 169 8.03 -16.64 -8.73
CA TYR A 169 8.67 -15.37 -8.41
C TYR A 169 9.91 -15.63 -7.54
N VAL A 170 11.00 -14.94 -7.83
CA VAL A 170 12.26 -15.04 -7.08
C VAL A 170 12.67 -13.66 -6.61
N THR A 171 13.04 -13.53 -5.34
CA THR A 171 13.53 -12.24 -4.81
C THR A 171 14.72 -11.73 -5.60
N LEU A 172 14.92 -10.41 -5.70
CA LEU A 172 16.04 -9.85 -6.48
C LEU A 172 17.42 -10.37 -6.04
N LYS A 173 17.58 -10.77 -4.78
CA LYS A 173 18.81 -11.39 -4.27
C LYS A 173 18.98 -12.86 -4.64
N GLY A 174 17.98 -13.49 -5.25
CA GLY A 174 18.00 -14.91 -5.63
C GLY A 174 17.77 -15.89 -4.48
N GLU A 175 17.58 -15.40 -3.25
CA GLU A 175 17.58 -16.23 -2.04
C GLU A 175 16.30 -17.06 -1.88
N HIS A 176 15.15 -16.55 -2.34
CA HIS A 176 13.84 -17.15 -2.08
C HIS A 176 12.98 -17.20 -3.33
N ALA A 177 12.48 -18.38 -3.66
CA ALA A 177 11.49 -18.61 -4.72
C ALA A 177 10.10 -18.88 -4.10
N PHE A 178 9.06 -18.26 -4.65
CA PHE A 178 7.70 -18.35 -4.11
C PHE A 178 6.63 -18.21 -5.20
N LYS A 179 5.39 -18.59 -4.86
CA LYS A 179 4.20 -18.36 -5.67
C LYS A 179 3.45 -17.13 -5.15
N ILE A 180 2.81 -16.40 -6.06
CA ILE A 180 1.89 -15.32 -5.68
C ILE A 180 0.78 -15.88 -4.78
N TYR A 181 0.39 -15.09 -3.77
CA TYR A 181 -0.76 -15.41 -2.94
C TYR A 181 -2.04 -15.52 -3.76
N LYS A 182 -2.83 -16.59 -3.55
CA LYS A 182 -4.04 -16.87 -4.36
C LYS A 182 -5.07 -15.75 -4.38
N GLY A 183 -5.12 -14.94 -3.32
CA GLY A 183 -6.03 -13.80 -3.22
C GLY A 183 -5.49 -12.49 -3.81
N SER A 184 -4.29 -12.49 -4.39
CA SER A 184 -3.72 -11.30 -5.06
C SER A 184 -4.42 -11.05 -6.40
N VAL A 185 -4.58 -9.79 -6.75
CA VAL A 185 -5.12 -9.33 -8.03
C VAL A 185 -4.29 -9.80 -9.22
N LEU A 186 -2.99 -10.05 -9.00
CA LEU A 186 -2.13 -10.61 -10.04
C LEU A 186 -2.60 -12.00 -10.51
N MET A 187 -3.37 -12.73 -9.70
CA MET A 187 -3.96 -14.01 -10.10
C MET A 187 -5.10 -13.87 -11.11
N TYR A 188 -5.64 -12.66 -11.30
CA TYR A 188 -6.68 -12.40 -12.29
C TYR A 188 -6.12 -12.09 -13.67
N ARG A 189 -4.80 -11.88 -13.78
CA ARG A 189 -4.13 -11.55 -15.04
C ARG A 189 -3.92 -12.82 -15.87
N LYS A 190 -4.01 -12.66 -17.20
CA LYS A 190 -3.66 -13.72 -18.16
C LYS A 190 -2.14 -13.97 -18.19
N GLU A 191 -1.36 -12.90 -18.08
CA GLU A 191 0.09 -12.94 -18.08
C GLU A 191 0.65 -12.33 -16.79
N TYR A 192 1.59 -13.04 -16.18
CA TYR A 192 2.27 -12.57 -14.99
C TYR A 192 3.32 -11.51 -15.33
N PRO A 193 3.36 -10.38 -14.60
CA PRO A 193 4.43 -9.39 -14.74
C PRO A 193 5.81 -10.01 -14.56
N LYS A 194 6.74 -9.70 -15.45
CA LYS A 194 8.10 -10.28 -15.42
C LYS A 194 9.02 -9.66 -14.36
N TRP A 195 8.65 -8.48 -13.86
CA TRP A 195 9.46 -7.62 -13.01
C TRP A 195 9.11 -7.73 -11.53
#